data_AF-W7I5Z6-F1
#
_entry.id   AF-W7I5Z6-F1
#
_cell.length_a   1.000
_cell.length_b   1.000
_cell.length_c   1.000
_cell.angle_alpha   90.00
_cell.angle_beta   90.00
_cell.angle_gamma   90.00
#
_symmetry.space_group_name_H-M   'P 1'
#
loop_
_entity.id
_entity.type
_entity.pdbx_description
1 polymer ?
#
loop_
_entity_poly.entity_id
_entity_poly.type
_entity_poly.pdbx_seq_one_letter_code
_entity_poly.pdbx_strand_id
1 'polypeptide(L)'
;MLASRRVARFVPAEFEGSPSQRPLCSTGGRDRMTVLRQLEELRDNDELESTTFSCGLFMEYFTPGGWLGCGGGGWNDGTFLLDLKHRKAVLPIDADDGANAIVCLTSAVDVAHFVASALSLEEWPAELRMFGERLRLRDLLSVAERVRERNFKVKLLNEDDIDYNLSRAVSAGDWKSQCELQTMRSINYEEYDIGHRDLNALFPEIRTISFENFLRQFWRPSTSAR
;
A
#
# COMPACT_ATOMS: atom_id res chain seq x y z
N MET A 1 33.13 -19.74 20.61
CA MET A 1 32.57 -18.36 20.60
C MET A 1 32.25 -18.02 19.15
N LEU A 2 31.04 -18.29 18.69
CA LEU A 2 30.59 -17.78 17.40
C LEU A 2 30.33 -16.29 17.64
N ALA A 3 31.13 -15.42 17.03
CA ALA A 3 30.85 -13.99 17.01
C ALA A 3 29.50 -13.81 16.30
N SER A 4 28.41 -13.66 17.07
CA SER A 4 27.15 -13.24 16.46
C SER A 4 27.40 -11.86 15.90
N ARG A 5 27.24 -11.72 14.58
CA ARG A 5 27.24 -10.40 13.95
C ARG A 5 26.10 -9.62 14.60
N ARG A 6 26.43 -8.64 15.46
CA ARG A 6 25.42 -7.75 16.03
C ARG A 6 24.83 -6.97 14.86
N VAL A 7 23.59 -7.29 14.54
CA VAL A 7 22.76 -6.46 13.66
C VAL A 7 22.52 -5.16 14.43
N ALA A 8 22.99 -4.04 13.89
CA ALA A 8 22.83 -2.75 14.55
C ALA A 8 21.38 -2.24 14.43
N ARG A 9 20.78 -2.44 13.25
CA ARG A 9 19.43 -1.99 12.92
C ARG A 9 18.68 -3.04 12.14
N PHE A 10 17.38 -3.17 12.39
CA PHE A 10 16.51 -4.09 11.68
C PHE A 10 15.25 -3.41 11.16
N VAL A 11 14.87 -3.77 9.93
CA VAL A 11 13.64 -3.32 9.28
C VAL A 11 12.85 -4.58 8.92
N PRO A 12 11.69 -4.86 9.55
CA PRO A 12 10.84 -5.95 9.14
C PRO A 12 10.26 -5.66 7.75
N ALA A 13 9.76 -6.70 7.07
CA ALA A 13 9.08 -6.58 5.78
C ALA A 13 7.68 -5.96 5.95
N GLU A 14 7.65 -4.72 6.42
CA GLU A 14 6.48 -3.88 6.68
C GLU A 14 6.62 -2.65 5.78
N PHE A 15 5.83 -2.61 4.72
CA PHE A 15 5.80 -1.57 3.68
C PHE A 15 4.37 -1.34 3.19
N GLU A 16 3.46 -1.07 4.12
CA GLU A 16 2.02 -0.90 3.85
C GLU A 16 1.42 0.20 4.76
N GLY A 17 0.20 0.02 5.26
CA GLY A 17 -0.44 0.87 6.26
C GLY A 17 0.20 0.75 7.65
N SER A 18 -0.13 1.70 8.54
CA SER A 18 0.48 1.79 9.87
C SER A 18 0.16 0.56 10.74
N PRO A 19 1.17 -0.10 11.34
CA PRO A 19 0.95 -1.20 12.28
C PRO A 19 0.03 -0.86 13.45
N SER A 20 0.04 0.40 13.92
CA SER A 20 -0.77 0.83 15.07
C SER A 20 -2.27 0.96 14.77
N GLN A 21 -2.65 0.99 13.49
CA GLN A 21 -4.05 1.18 13.04
C GLN A 21 -4.76 -0.15 12.75
N ARG A 22 -4.11 -1.31 12.92
CA ARG A 22 -4.59 -2.58 12.36
C ARG A 22 -5.41 -3.44 13.33
N PRO A 23 -6.27 -4.31 12.78
CA PRO A 23 -6.23 -5.74 13.04
C PRO A 23 -5.81 -6.46 11.75
N LEU A 24 -4.51 -6.75 11.57
CA LEU A 24 -4.01 -7.41 10.35
C LEU A 24 -4.80 -8.66 10.04
N CYS A 25 -5.53 -8.66 8.93
CA CYS A 25 -6.26 -9.85 8.52
C CYS A 25 -5.25 -10.96 8.20
N SER A 26 -5.51 -12.10 8.84
CA SER A 26 -4.65 -13.25 8.99
C SER A 26 -4.61 -14.17 7.76
N THR A 27 -4.48 -13.61 6.56
CA THR A 27 -4.06 -14.39 5.40
C THR A 27 -2.56 -14.68 5.53
N GLY A 28 -2.22 -15.59 6.45
CA GLY A 28 -0.90 -16.21 6.52
C GLY A 28 0.07 -15.71 7.60
N GLY A 29 -0.37 -15.20 8.76
CA GLY A 29 0.63 -14.95 9.82
C GLY A 29 0.11 -14.54 11.19
N ARG A 30 -0.02 -15.53 12.09
CA ARG A 30 0.38 -15.30 13.49
C ARG A 30 1.80 -14.70 13.56
N ASP A 31 2.62 -14.95 12.54
CA ASP A 31 4.01 -14.55 12.40
C ASP A 31 4.27 -13.03 12.37
N ARG A 32 3.55 -12.22 11.57
CA ARG A 32 3.86 -10.76 11.46
C ARG A 32 3.65 -10.00 12.77
N MET A 33 2.51 -10.19 13.42
CA MET A 33 2.25 -9.58 14.73
C MET A 33 3.20 -10.10 15.80
N THR A 34 3.58 -11.39 15.75
CA THR A 34 4.61 -11.94 16.62
C THR A 34 5.96 -11.27 16.38
N VAL A 35 6.37 -11.07 15.13
CA VAL A 35 7.61 -10.36 14.77
C VAL A 35 7.56 -8.92 15.27
N LEU A 36 6.48 -8.18 15.00
CA LEU A 36 6.35 -6.79 15.45
C LEU A 36 6.43 -6.65 16.97
N ARG A 37 5.74 -7.53 17.70
CA ARG A 37 5.79 -7.56 19.17
C ARG A 37 7.19 -7.93 19.68
N GLN A 38 7.86 -8.89 19.04
CA GLN A 38 9.23 -9.26 19.40
C GLN A 38 10.20 -8.08 19.18
N LEU A 39 10.04 -7.34 18.09
CA LEU A 39 10.85 -6.16 17.80
C LEU A 39 10.60 -5.02 18.79
N GLU A 40 9.35 -4.85 19.21
CA GLU A 40 9.00 -3.93 20.29
C GLU A 40 9.67 -4.32 21.61
N GLU A 41 9.57 -5.59 22.03
CA GLU A 41 10.23 -6.09 23.25
C GLU A 41 11.78 -5.91 23.19
N LEU A 42 12.40 -6.15 22.02
CA LEU A 42 13.84 -5.98 21.84
C LEU A 42 14.27 -4.51 21.84
N ARG A 43 13.44 -3.61 21.29
CA ARG A 43 13.69 -2.17 21.30
C ARG A 43 13.58 -1.61 22.72
N ASP A 44 12.56 -2.01 23.47
CA ASP A 44 12.32 -1.54 24.84
C ASP A 44 13.42 -1.98 25.83
N ASN A 45 14.15 -3.06 25.50
CA ASN A 45 15.31 -3.55 26.25
C ASN A 45 16.66 -3.01 25.72
N ASP A 46 16.66 -2.07 24.76
CA ASP A 46 17.86 -1.54 24.09
C ASP A 46 18.74 -2.63 23.42
N GLU A 47 18.14 -3.76 23.04
CA GLU A 47 18.84 -4.90 22.44
C GLU A 47 18.95 -4.79 20.91
N LEU A 48 17.95 -4.16 20.26
CA LEU A 48 17.90 -3.98 18.81
C LEU A 48 17.12 -2.70 18.43
N GLU A 49 17.79 -1.79 17.74
CA GLU A 49 17.13 -0.66 17.11
C GLU A 49 16.35 -1.16 15.88
N SER A 50 15.04 -0.92 15.85
CA SER A 50 14.18 -1.36 14.75
C SER A 50 13.08 -0.35 14.45
N THR A 51 12.73 -0.26 13.17
CA THR A 51 11.68 0.63 12.68
C THR A 51 10.85 -0.04 11.60
N THR A 52 9.57 0.29 11.57
CA THR A 52 8.64 -0.09 10.49
C THR A 52 8.49 1.07 9.51
N PHE A 53 8.35 0.79 8.22
CA PHE A 53 8.09 1.82 7.22
C PHE A 53 6.64 1.75 6.76
N SER A 54 5.88 2.81 7.04
CA SER A 54 4.50 2.93 6.55
C SER A 54 4.49 3.83 5.32
N CYS A 55 4.21 3.22 4.16
CA CYS A 55 4.24 3.88 2.85
C CYS A 55 2.94 3.78 2.04
N GLY A 56 1.93 3.10 2.58
CA GLY A 56 0.62 2.96 1.96
C GLY A 56 0.66 1.96 0.81
N LEU A 57 -0.10 2.22 -0.24
CA LEU A 57 -0.12 1.37 -1.43
C LEU A 57 1.00 1.73 -2.39
N PHE A 58 1.69 0.71 -2.89
CA PHE A 58 2.61 0.87 -4.01
C PHE A 58 1.86 1.29 -5.27
N MET A 59 2.34 2.34 -5.94
CA MET A 59 1.77 2.77 -7.22
C MET A 59 1.93 1.71 -8.32
N GLU A 60 2.93 0.83 -8.18
CA GLU A 60 3.23 -0.29 -9.06
C GLU A 60 2.06 -1.27 -9.20
N TYR A 61 1.18 -1.36 -8.20
CA TYR A 61 -0.08 -2.12 -8.29
C TYR A 61 -0.96 -1.65 -9.45
N PHE A 62 -0.79 -0.43 -9.93
CA PHE A 62 -1.59 0.14 -11.02
C PHE A 62 -0.88 0.14 -12.37
N THR A 63 0.27 -0.54 -12.51
CA THR A 63 0.98 -0.67 -13.80
C THR A 63 0.40 -1.81 -14.65
N PRO A 64 0.71 -1.89 -15.97
CA PRO A 64 0.32 -3.04 -16.78
C PRO A 64 0.86 -4.36 -16.20
N GLY A 65 -0.04 -5.25 -15.82
CA GLY A 65 0.30 -6.52 -15.14
C GLY A 65 0.45 -6.40 -13.62
N GLY A 66 0.20 -5.22 -13.05
CA GLY A 66 0.29 -4.95 -11.62
C GLY A 66 1.68 -5.23 -11.03
N TRP A 67 1.71 -5.56 -9.75
CA TRP A 67 2.95 -5.86 -9.04
C TRP A 67 3.71 -7.05 -9.65
N LEU A 68 2.97 -8.04 -10.17
CA LEU A 68 3.55 -9.18 -10.91
C LEU A 68 4.29 -8.71 -12.17
N GLY A 69 3.76 -7.72 -12.88
CA GLY A 69 4.38 -7.12 -14.07
C GLY A 69 5.70 -6.41 -13.77
N CYS A 70 5.92 -5.98 -12.53
CA CYS A 70 7.16 -5.37 -12.07
C CYS A 70 8.20 -6.40 -11.58
N GLY A 71 7.94 -7.70 -11.74
CA GLY A 71 8.84 -8.78 -11.29
C GLY A 71 8.74 -9.09 -9.79
N GLY A 72 7.73 -8.54 -9.11
CA GLY A 72 7.41 -8.91 -7.74
C GLY A 72 6.64 -10.22 -7.66
N GLY A 73 6.76 -10.95 -6.55
CA GLY A 73 5.78 -11.98 -6.18
C GLY A 73 4.54 -11.33 -5.59
N GLY A 74 3.32 -11.85 -5.84
CA GLY A 74 2.12 -11.27 -5.25
C GLY A 74 0.79 -11.80 -5.80
N TRP A 75 -0.30 -11.25 -5.26
CA TRP A 75 -1.68 -11.59 -5.61
C TRP A 75 -2.33 -10.60 -6.58
N ASN A 76 -1.68 -9.48 -6.88
CA ASN A 76 -2.26 -8.38 -7.62
C ASN A 76 -1.71 -8.28 -9.06
N ASP A 77 -2.57 -8.55 -10.04
CA ASP A 77 -2.32 -8.43 -11.49
C ASP A 77 -2.74 -7.07 -12.07
N GLY A 78 -3.01 -6.11 -11.17
CA GLY A 78 -3.31 -4.72 -11.50
C GLY A 78 -4.80 -4.43 -11.69
N THR A 79 -5.67 -5.17 -10.99
CA THR A 79 -7.13 -5.02 -11.14
C THR A 79 -7.91 -4.81 -9.85
N PHE A 80 -7.29 -4.84 -8.67
CA PHE A 80 -8.04 -4.89 -7.41
C PHE A 80 -8.95 -3.65 -7.18
N LEU A 81 -8.42 -2.43 -7.28
CA LEU A 81 -9.24 -1.19 -7.22
C LEU A 81 -9.53 -0.62 -8.61
N LEU A 82 -8.51 -0.60 -9.47
CA LEU A 82 -8.58 -0.03 -10.80
C LEU A 82 -8.01 -1.01 -11.81
N ASP A 83 -8.84 -1.45 -12.75
CA ASP A 83 -8.42 -2.16 -13.95
C ASP A 83 -8.27 -1.13 -15.08
N LEU A 84 -7.09 -0.52 -15.18
CA LEU A 84 -6.80 0.53 -16.16
C LEU A 84 -6.80 0.00 -17.61
N LYS A 85 -6.55 -1.29 -17.79
CA LYS A 85 -6.56 -1.95 -19.11
C LYS A 85 -7.98 -2.03 -19.66
N HIS A 86 -8.93 -2.52 -18.86
CA HIS A 86 -10.31 -2.68 -19.28
C HIS A 86 -11.23 -1.52 -18.87
N ARG A 87 -10.68 -0.50 -18.19
CA ARG A 87 -11.39 0.69 -17.69
C ARG A 87 -12.56 0.29 -16.79
N LYS A 88 -12.25 -0.51 -15.77
CA LYS A 88 -13.19 -0.88 -14.71
C LYS A 88 -12.62 -0.45 -13.37
N ALA A 89 -13.49 -0.14 -12.43
CA ALA A 89 -13.09 0.17 -11.06
C ALA A 89 -13.99 -0.59 -10.09
N VAL A 90 -13.41 -1.04 -8.98
CA VAL A 90 -14.12 -1.58 -7.83
C VAL A 90 -13.72 -0.73 -6.64
N LEU A 91 -14.67 0.04 -6.10
CA LEU A 91 -14.39 0.96 -4.99
C LEU A 91 -15.09 0.44 -3.73
N PRO A 92 -14.35 0.14 -2.66
CA PRO A 92 -14.93 -0.15 -1.36
C PRO A 92 -15.40 1.14 -0.71
N ILE A 93 -16.58 1.62 -1.10
CA ILE A 93 -17.24 2.80 -0.54
C ILE A 93 -18.75 2.59 -0.59
N ASP A 94 -19.46 3.17 0.37
CA ASP A 94 -20.91 3.23 0.30
C ASP A 94 -21.37 4.17 -0.84
N ALA A 95 -22.56 3.92 -1.37
CA ALA A 95 -23.20 4.78 -2.34
C ALA A 95 -23.64 6.10 -1.71
N ASP A 96 -24.14 6.04 -0.46
CA ASP A 96 -24.76 7.17 0.24
C ASP A 96 -23.78 7.91 1.18
N ASP A 97 -22.65 7.27 1.55
CA ASP A 97 -21.60 7.89 2.33
C ASP A 97 -20.43 8.35 1.44
N GLY A 98 -20.22 9.67 1.43
CA GLY A 98 -19.12 10.31 0.72
C GLY A 98 -17.81 10.34 1.51
N ALA A 99 -17.77 9.76 2.70
CA ALA A 99 -16.67 9.93 3.65
C ALA A 99 -15.66 8.75 3.67
N ASN A 100 -14.40 9.17 3.66
CA ASN A 100 -13.24 8.57 4.32
C ASN A 100 -12.44 7.40 3.74
N ALA A 101 -12.84 6.75 2.65
CA ALA A 101 -11.90 5.82 1.99
C ALA A 101 -10.76 6.59 1.31
N ILE A 102 -9.65 6.75 2.02
CA ILE A 102 -8.44 7.45 1.61
C ILE A 102 -7.31 6.45 1.52
N VAL A 103 -6.47 6.61 0.49
CA VAL A 103 -5.25 5.85 0.31
C VAL A 103 -4.06 6.78 0.17
N CYS A 104 -3.01 6.49 0.93
CA CYS A 104 -1.68 6.99 0.67
C CYS A 104 -1.00 6.10 -0.38
N LEU A 105 -0.37 6.72 -1.37
CA LEU A 105 0.28 6.07 -2.52
C LEU A 105 1.73 6.51 -2.60
N THR A 106 2.62 5.55 -2.86
CA THR A 106 4.05 5.83 -3.01
C THR A 106 4.63 4.94 -4.10
N SER A 107 5.52 5.47 -4.95
CA SER A 107 6.26 4.61 -5.88
C SER A 107 7.34 3.83 -5.12
N ALA A 108 7.65 2.61 -5.56
CA ALA A 108 8.69 1.80 -4.95
C ALA A 108 10.07 2.48 -4.99
N VAL A 109 10.32 3.28 -6.04
CA VAL A 109 11.54 4.09 -6.17
C VAL A 109 11.59 5.17 -5.09
N ASP A 110 10.50 5.88 -4.84
CA ASP A 110 10.44 6.90 -3.79
C ASP A 110 10.60 6.27 -2.40
N VAL A 111 9.97 5.11 -2.15
CA VAL A 111 10.18 4.35 -0.90
C VAL A 111 11.65 4.00 -0.74
N ALA A 112 12.32 3.52 -1.79
CA ALA A 112 13.74 3.18 -1.73
C ALA A 112 14.63 4.39 -1.38
N HIS A 113 14.33 5.58 -1.93
CA HIS A 113 15.04 6.80 -1.57
C HIS A 113 14.85 7.16 -0.09
N PHE A 114 13.62 7.11 0.41
CA PHE A 114 13.34 7.39 1.82
C PHE A 114 14.00 6.39 2.77
N VAL A 115 13.93 5.09 2.46
CA VAL A 115 14.58 4.04 3.24
C VAL A 115 16.09 4.23 3.26
N ALA A 116 16.70 4.55 2.12
CA ALA A 116 18.12 4.81 2.03
C ALA A 116 18.54 6.05 2.86
N SER A 117 17.77 7.13 2.78
CA SER A 117 18.02 8.35 3.58
C SER A 117 17.79 8.13 5.07
N ALA A 118 16.80 7.32 5.47
CA ALA A 118 16.54 6.99 6.87
C ALA A 118 17.75 6.33 7.56
N LEU A 119 18.65 5.67 6.81
CA LEU A 119 19.89 5.11 7.37
C LEU A 119 20.82 6.18 7.96
N SER A 120 20.70 7.45 7.55
CA SER A 120 21.50 8.54 8.11
C SER A 120 20.92 9.16 9.38
N LEU A 121 19.73 8.73 9.83
CA LEU A 121 19.15 9.20 11.08
C LEU A 121 19.98 8.69 12.26
N GLU A 122 20.18 9.56 13.25
CA GLU A 122 20.92 9.24 14.47
C GLU A 122 20.18 8.16 15.27
N GLU A 123 18.86 8.29 15.40
CA GLU A 123 17.98 7.34 16.07
C GLU A 123 16.76 7.02 15.20
N TRP A 124 16.26 5.79 15.31
CA TRP A 124 15.06 5.33 14.65
C TRP A 124 13.87 5.26 15.62
N PRO A 125 12.77 5.98 15.32
CA PRO A 125 11.51 5.74 16.01
C PRO A 125 10.95 4.36 15.62
N ALA A 126 9.96 3.87 16.38
CA ALA A 126 9.28 2.60 16.11
C ALA A 126 8.65 2.52 14.71
N GLU A 127 8.24 3.65 14.16
CA GLU A 127 7.62 3.78 12.85
C GLU A 127 8.10 5.04 12.16
N LEU A 128 8.45 4.92 10.89
CA LEU A 128 8.78 6.01 9.99
C LEU A 128 7.76 6.03 8.85
N ARG A 129 7.07 7.17 8.70
CA ARG A 129 5.97 7.31 7.74
C ARG A 129 6.36 8.13 6.53
N MET A 130 5.90 7.72 5.36
CA MET A 130 6.08 8.44 4.10
C MET A 130 4.88 8.25 3.19
N PHE A 131 4.60 9.24 2.34
CA PHE A 131 3.78 8.99 1.15
C PHE A 131 4.00 10.04 0.07
N GLY A 132 3.87 9.60 -1.19
CA GLY A 132 3.95 10.49 -2.35
C GLY A 132 2.67 11.31 -2.53
N GLU A 133 1.52 10.64 -2.49
CA GLU A 133 0.21 11.27 -2.66
C GLU A 133 -0.83 10.65 -1.72
N ARG A 134 -1.81 11.44 -1.29
CA ARG A 134 -2.91 11.01 -0.42
C ARG A 134 -4.23 11.39 -1.09
N LEU A 135 -4.99 10.38 -1.52
CA LEU A 135 -6.19 10.57 -2.34
C LEU A 135 -7.40 9.87 -1.74
N ARG A 136 -8.58 10.48 -1.88
CA ARG A 136 -9.83 9.74 -1.74
C ARG A 136 -9.96 8.74 -2.90
N LEU A 137 -10.65 7.62 -2.69
CA LEU A 137 -10.85 6.65 -3.77
C LEU A 137 -11.55 7.22 -5.01
N ARG A 138 -12.44 8.20 -4.84
CA ARG A 138 -13.07 8.92 -5.96
C ARG A 138 -12.07 9.78 -6.73
N ASP A 139 -11.11 10.39 -6.05
CA ASP A 139 -10.05 11.18 -6.67
C ASP A 139 -9.02 10.28 -7.36
N LEU A 140 -8.69 9.13 -6.76
CA LEU A 140 -7.89 8.06 -7.36
C LEU A 140 -8.49 7.61 -8.71
N LEU A 141 -9.80 7.33 -8.74
CA LEU A 141 -10.53 7.02 -9.96
C LEU A 141 -10.47 8.16 -10.98
N SER A 142 -10.73 9.39 -10.52
CA SER A 142 -10.72 10.58 -11.38
C SER A 142 -9.36 10.78 -12.05
N VAL A 143 -8.26 10.53 -11.33
CA VAL A 143 -6.89 10.54 -11.90
C VAL A 143 -6.77 9.48 -13.00
N ALA A 144 -7.20 8.24 -12.74
CA ALA A 144 -7.12 7.17 -13.72
C ALA A 144 -7.95 7.45 -14.98
N GLU A 145 -9.16 7.99 -14.85
CA GLU A 145 -10.01 8.39 -15.97
C GLU A 145 -9.37 9.50 -16.81
N ARG A 146 -8.72 10.49 -16.17
CA ARG A 146 -7.96 11.53 -16.88
C ARG A 146 -6.77 10.96 -17.65
N VAL A 147 -6.04 10.02 -17.07
CA VAL A 147 -4.86 9.41 -17.74
C VAL A 147 -5.28 8.52 -18.91
N ARG A 148 -6.42 7.82 -18.79
CA ARG A 148 -6.96 6.95 -19.84
C ARG A 148 -7.91 7.67 -20.81
N GLU A 149 -8.15 8.96 -20.59
CA GLU A 149 -9.04 9.83 -21.37
C GLU A 149 -10.45 9.23 -21.56
N ARG A 150 -10.95 8.52 -20.54
CA ARG A 150 -12.23 7.82 -20.63
C ARG A 150 -12.78 7.43 -19.27
N ASN A 151 -14.09 7.50 -19.13
CA ASN A 151 -14.80 7.04 -17.94
C ASN A 151 -14.69 5.52 -17.76
N PHE A 152 -14.67 5.07 -16.51
CA PHE A 152 -14.58 3.67 -16.13
C PHE A 152 -15.97 3.11 -15.81
N LYS A 153 -16.14 1.80 -15.99
CA LYS A 153 -17.29 1.09 -15.42
C LYS A 153 -17.02 0.86 -13.94
N VAL A 154 -17.73 1.57 -13.08
CA VAL A 154 -17.55 1.53 -11.63
C VAL A 154 -18.50 0.51 -10.99
N LYS A 155 -17.96 -0.32 -10.10
CA LYS A 155 -18.70 -1.13 -9.13
C LYS A 155 -18.37 -0.62 -7.73
N LEU A 156 -19.38 -0.36 -6.92
CA LEU A 156 -19.21 -0.06 -5.50
C LEU A 156 -19.37 -1.36 -4.70
N LEU A 157 -18.63 -1.49 -3.61
CA LEU A 157 -18.78 -2.55 -2.61
C LEU A 157 -18.90 -1.87 -1.25
N ASN A 158 -20.01 -2.09 -0.55
CA ASN A 158 -20.13 -1.69 0.85
C ASN A 158 -19.48 -2.73 1.78
N GLU A 159 -19.49 -2.48 3.09
CA GLU A 159 -18.87 -3.38 4.08
C GLU A 159 -19.48 -4.79 4.05
N ASP A 160 -20.82 -4.90 3.97
CA ASP A 160 -21.53 -6.18 3.90
C ASP A 160 -21.16 -6.98 2.64
N ASP A 161 -21.04 -6.31 1.50
CA ASP A 161 -20.59 -6.92 0.25
C ASP A 161 -19.17 -7.48 0.40
N ILE A 162 -18.26 -6.72 1.03
CA ILE A 162 -16.87 -7.14 1.24
C ILE A 162 -16.83 -8.38 2.15
N ASP A 163 -17.53 -8.36 3.28
CA ASP A 163 -17.55 -9.47 4.25
C ASP A 163 -18.19 -10.74 3.66
N TYR A 164 -19.27 -10.60 2.90
CA TYR A 164 -19.91 -11.72 2.20
C TYR A 164 -18.96 -12.33 1.15
N ASN A 165 -18.35 -11.50 0.31
CA ASN A 165 -17.45 -11.97 -0.74
C ASN A 165 -16.17 -12.58 -0.14
N LEU A 166 -15.68 -12.04 0.97
CA LEU A 166 -14.50 -12.56 1.67
C LEU A 166 -14.79 -13.96 2.23
N SER A 167 -15.94 -14.15 2.88
CA SER A 167 -16.38 -15.44 3.39
C SER A 167 -16.50 -16.50 2.29
N ARG A 168 -16.99 -16.10 1.10
CA ARG A 168 -17.03 -16.96 -0.09
C ARG A 168 -15.64 -17.31 -0.60
N ALA A 169 -14.73 -16.33 -0.69
CA ALA A 169 -13.36 -16.54 -1.16
C ALA A 169 -12.59 -17.49 -0.23
N VAL A 170 -12.78 -17.36 1.09
CA VAL A 170 -12.24 -18.30 2.10
C VAL A 170 -12.78 -19.71 1.87
N SER A 171 -14.10 -19.85 1.74
CA SER A 171 -14.74 -21.16 1.53
C SER A 171 -14.31 -21.83 0.22
N ALA A 172 -14.03 -21.04 -0.80
CA ALA A 172 -13.55 -21.52 -2.10
C ALA A 172 -12.04 -21.77 -2.16
N GLY A 173 -11.27 -21.38 -1.13
CA GLY A 173 -9.81 -21.39 -1.19
C GLY A 173 -9.23 -20.42 -2.20
N ASP A 174 -9.99 -19.40 -2.62
CA ASP A 174 -9.56 -18.36 -3.56
C ASP A 174 -8.71 -17.33 -2.82
N TRP A 175 -7.42 -17.64 -2.70
CA TRP A 175 -6.46 -16.81 -2.01
C TRP A 175 -6.34 -15.40 -2.61
N LYS A 176 -6.43 -15.29 -3.95
CA LYS A 176 -6.30 -14.00 -4.63
C LYS A 176 -7.42 -13.06 -4.21
N SER A 177 -8.66 -13.50 -4.31
CA SER A 177 -9.80 -12.69 -3.90
C SER A 177 -9.82 -12.43 -2.40
N GLN A 178 -9.32 -13.35 -1.57
CA GLN A 178 -9.15 -13.09 -0.14
C GLN A 178 -8.23 -11.89 0.12
N CYS A 179 -7.05 -11.84 -0.50
CA CYS A 179 -6.13 -10.71 -0.35
C CYS A 179 -6.73 -9.39 -0.87
N GLU A 180 -7.35 -9.40 -2.06
CA GLU A 180 -8.01 -8.22 -2.64
C GLU A 180 -9.07 -7.62 -1.70
N LEU A 181 -9.96 -8.47 -1.21
CA LEU A 181 -11.08 -8.06 -0.35
C LEU A 181 -10.61 -7.61 1.04
N GLN A 182 -9.54 -8.22 1.56
CA GLN A 182 -8.94 -7.78 2.82
C GLN A 182 -8.29 -6.41 2.70
N THR A 183 -7.55 -6.15 1.62
CA THR A 183 -7.01 -4.81 1.36
C THR A 183 -8.13 -3.78 1.26
N MET A 184 -9.22 -4.10 0.57
CA MET A 184 -10.41 -3.24 0.50
C MET A 184 -11.01 -2.96 1.88
N ARG A 185 -11.11 -3.99 2.73
CA ARG A 185 -11.59 -3.84 4.12
C ARG A 185 -10.68 -2.93 4.94
N SER A 186 -9.36 -3.11 4.85
CA SER A 186 -8.38 -2.24 5.50
C SER A 186 -8.48 -0.79 5.04
N ILE A 187 -8.79 -0.54 3.76
CA ILE A 187 -9.06 0.83 3.27
C ILE A 187 -10.30 1.43 3.94
N ASN A 188 -11.37 0.64 4.13
CA ASN A 188 -12.58 1.09 4.84
C ASN A 188 -12.31 1.43 6.31
N TYR A 189 -11.40 0.71 6.95
CA TYR A 189 -10.95 1.00 8.33
C TYR A 189 -9.85 2.05 8.42
N GLU A 190 -9.62 2.83 7.35
CA GLU A 190 -8.68 3.94 7.29
C GLU A 190 -7.20 3.53 7.53
N GLU A 191 -6.86 2.24 7.41
CA GLU A 191 -5.50 1.73 7.65
C GLU A 191 -4.49 2.17 6.59
N TYR A 192 -4.98 2.55 5.41
CA TYR A 192 -4.17 3.10 4.32
C TYR A 192 -4.13 4.63 4.33
N ASP A 193 -4.77 5.28 5.30
CA ASP A 193 -4.64 6.70 5.57
C ASP A 193 -3.60 6.93 6.67
N ILE A 194 -2.33 6.98 6.25
CA ILE A 194 -1.17 7.06 7.15
C ILE A 194 -1.16 8.39 7.97
N GLY A 195 -1.95 9.38 7.55
CA GLY A 195 -2.08 10.68 8.21
C GLY A 195 -0.87 11.58 7.97
N HIS A 196 0.22 11.35 8.70
CA HIS A 196 1.44 12.16 8.65
C HIS A 196 2.58 11.48 7.89
N ARG A 197 3.57 12.27 7.47
CA ARG A 197 4.70 11.80 6.64
C ARG A 197 6.04 12.37 7.13
N ASP A 198 6.59 11.76 8.17
CA ASP A 198 7.82 12.20 8.84
C ASP A 198 9.00 12.29 7.89
N LEU A 199 9.20 11.27 7.07
CA LEU A 199 10.35 11.20 6.17
C LEU A 199 10.29 12.26 5.09
N ASN A 200 9.10 12.61 4.61
CA ASN A 200 8.94 13.72 3.66
C ASN A 200 9.30 15.08 4.29
N ALA A 201 9.11 15.24 5.60
CA ALA A 201 9.51 16.46 6.31
C ALA A 201 11.01 16.50 6.63
N LEU A 202 11.58 15.34 6.98
CA LEU A 202 13.01 15.18 7.28
C LEU A 202 13.90 15.27 6.02
N PHE A 203 13.41 14.81 4.88
CA PHE A 203 14.13 14.74 3.60
C PHE A 203 13.36 15.46 2.48
N PRO A 204 13.19 16.80 2.57
CA PRO A 204 12.39 17.58 1.61
C PRO A 204 12.98 17.62 0.19
N GLU A 205 14.24 17.24 0.01
CA GLU A 205 14.91 17.07 -1.28
C GLU A 205 14.38 15.86 -2.07
N ILE A 206 13.80 14.85 -1.40
CA ILE A 206 13.17 13.70 -2.05
C ILE A 206 11.81 14.14 -2.58
N ARG A 207 11.78 14.46 -3.88
CA ARG A 207 10.56 14.84 -4.60
C ARG A 207 9.85 13.60 -5.12
N THR A 208 8.83 13.18 -4.38
CA THR A 208 7.98 12.06 -4.78
C THR A 208 7.21 12.33 -6.06
N ILE A 209 6.99 11.29 -6.86
CA ILE A 209 6.13 11.39 -8.04
C ILE A 209 4.66 11.42 -7.64
N SER A 210 3.84 12.21 -8.35
CA SER A 210 2.38 12.12 -8.20
C SER A 210 1.83 10.88 -8.92
N PHE A 211 0.72 10.34 -8.44
CA PHE A 211 0.04 9.19 -9.03
C PHE A 211 -0.33 9.44 -10.49
N GLU A 212 -0.79 10.65 -10.82
CA GLU A 212 -1.09 11.01 -12.21
C GLU A 212 0.16 10.92 -13.10
N ASN A 213 1.27 11.53 -12.68
CA ASN A 213 2.51 11.52 -13.43
C ASN A 213 3.09 10.11 -13.54
N PHE A 214 2.96 9.31 -12.48
CA PHE A 214 3.34 7.91 -12.47
C PHE A 214 2.54 7.11 -13.51
N LEU A 215 1.21 7.16 -13.47
CA LEU A 215 0.36 6.44 -14.44
C LEU A 215 0.63 6.86 -15.88
N ARG A 216 0.93 8.14 -16.14
CA ARG A 216 1.30 8.66 -17.47
C ARG A 216 2.61 8.08 -18.01
N GLN A 217 3.44 7.43 -17.20
CA GLN A 217 4.63 6.72 -17.70
C GLN A 217 4.25 5.38 -18.33
N PHE A 218 3.22 4.71 -17.82
CA PHE A 218 2.88 3.33 -18.19
C PHE A 218 1.64 3.22 -19.09
N TRP A 219 0.69 4.15 -18.96
CA TRP A 219 -0.63 4.08 -19.59
C TRP A 219 -0.87 5.14 -20.65
N ARG A 220 0.19 5.67 -21.27
CA ARG A 220 0.08 6.68 -22.33
C ARG A 220 -0.97 6.24 -23.36
N PRO A 221 -1.77 7.17 -23.90
CA PRO A 221 -2.64 6.88 -25.01
C PRO A 221 -1.79 6.25 -26.11
N SER A 222 -2.19 5.06 -26.58
CA SER A 222 -1.61 4.51 -27.80
C SER A 222 -1.80 5.56 -28.88
N THR A 223 -0.69 6.11 -29.38
CA THR A 223 -0.70 6.98 -30.54
C THR A 223 -1.26 6.12 -31.66
N SER A 224 -2.52 6.33 -32.05
CA SER A 224 -3.07 5.66 -33.22
C SER A 224 -2.17 6.01 -34.40
N ALA A 225 -1.46 5.01 -34.91
CA ALA A 225 -0.89 5.07 -36.24
C ALA A 225 -2.04 5.40 -37.21
N ARG A 226 -1.89 6.50 -37.94
CA ARG A 226 -2.75 6.84 -39.08
C ARG A 226 -2.52 5.84 -40.20
#